data_AF-K7P3I4-F1
#
_entry.id   AF-K7P3I4-F1
#
_cell.length_a   1.000
_cell.length_b   1.000
_cell.length_c   1.000
_cell.angle_alpha   90.00
_cell.angle_beta   90.00
_cell.angle_gamma   90.00
#
_symmetry.space_group_name_H-M   'P 1'
#
loop_
_entity.id
_entity.type
_entity.pdbx_description
1 polymer ?
#
loop_
_entity_poly.entity_id
_entity_poly.type
_entity_poly.pdbx_seq_one_letter_code
_entity_poly.pdbx_strand_id
1 'polypeptide(L)'
;VTFTQEEIEQLTVRIQNAGTEVVEAKAGAGSATLSMAYAAARFVESSLRALDGDPDVYECSYIQSELTELPFFASRIKLGKQGVEVVIASDLEGLTEYEQKSLEALKPELKASIEKGIAFANK
;
A
#
# COMPACT_ATOMS: atom_id res chain seq x y z
N VAL A 1 -8.48 -11.45 16.63
CA VAL A 1 -7.18 -11.23 17.33
C VAL A 1 -7.19 -9.78 17.78
N THR A 2 -6.78 -9.50 19.02
CA THR A 2 -6.76 -8.15 19.57
C THR A 2 -5.33 -7.87 20.03
N PHE A 3 -4.78 -6.73 19.63
CA PHE A 3 -3.43 -6.30 19.99
C PHE A 3 -3.49 -5.25 21.09
N THR A 4 -2.49 -5.25 21.97
CA THR A 4 -2.24 -4.16 22.90
C THR A 4 -1.70 -2.94 22.15
N GLN A 5 -1.77 -1.74 22.76
CA GLN A 5 -1.26 -0.52 22.15
C GLN A 5 0.25 -0.61 21.84
N GLU A 6 1.03 -1.24 22.73
CA GLU A 6 2.45 -1.45 22.52
C GLU A 6 2.72 -2.38 21.32
N GLU A 7 1.96 -3.47 21.18
CA GLU A 7 2.07 -4.36 20.02
C GLU A 7 1.68 -3.65 18.72
N ILE A 8 0.64 -2.81 18.73
CA ILE A 8 0.23 -2.01 17.56
C ILE A 8 1.38 -1.10 17.12
N GLU A 9 2.00 -0.39 18.06
CA GLU A 9 3.10 0.52 17.77
C GLU A 9 4.34 -0.23 17.24
N GLN A 10 4.73 -1.30 17.93
CA GLN A 10 5.89 -2.12 17.51
C GLN A 10 5.68 -2.73 16.12
N LEU A 11 4.48 -3.27 15.85
CA LEU A 11 4.15 -3.83 14.54
C LEU A 11 4.14 -2.74 13.45
N THR A 12 3.52 -1.60 13.72
CA THR A 12 3.43 -0.49 12.76
C THR A 12 4.80 0.05 12.39
N VAL A 13 5.65 0.34 13.40
CA VAL A 13 7.01 0.83 13.18
C VAL A 13 7.85 -0.18 12.40
N ARG A 14 7.72 -1.47 12.74
CA ARG A 14 8.47 -2.52 12.04
C ARG A 14 8.02 -2.65 10.58
N ILE A 15 6.73 -2.61 10.30
CA ILE A 15 6.20 -2.67 8.92
C ILE A 15 6.71 -1.49 8.10
N GLN A 16 6.64 -0.26 8.64
CA GLN A 16 7.07 0.95 7.94
C GLN A 16 8.58 0.97 7.66
N ASN A 17 9.40 0.36 8.54
CA ASN A 17 10.85 0.36 8.43
C ASN A 17 11.44 -0.97 7.90
N ALA A 18 10.62 -1.94 7.51
CA ALA A 18 11.08 -3.27 7.08
C ALA A 18 12.06 -3.21 5.89
N GLY A 19 11.89 -2.23 5.00
CA GLY A 19 12.83 -2.00 3.89
C GLY A 19 14.22 -1.59 4.39
N THR A 20 14.27 -0.68 5.36
CA THR A 20 15.50 -0.22 6.01
C THR A 20 16.16 -1.37 6.78
N GLU A 21 15.38 -2.17 7.53
CA GLU A 21 15.87 -3.36 8.25
C GLU A 21 16.62 -4.32 7.30
N VAL A 22 16.13 -4.51 6.08
CA VAL A 22 16.80 -5.35 5.08
C VAL A 22 18.08 -4.71 4.53
N VAL A 23 18.08 -3.39 4.27
CA VAL A 23 19.28 -2.68 3.79
C VAL A 23 20.39 -2.75 4.84
N GLU A 24 20.05 -2.54 6.10
CA GLU A 24 20.97 -2.65 7.23
C GLU A 24 21.49 -4.08 7.40
N ALA A 25 20.60 -5.08 7.34
CA ALA A 25 20.99 -6.49 7.41
C ALA A 25 21.91 -6.91 6.25
N LYS A 26 21.78 -6.26 5.09
CA LYS A 26 22.68 -6.42 3.93
C LYS A 26 23.90 -5.51 3.97
N ALA A 27 24.17 -4.83 5.09
CA ALA A 27 25.29 -3.89 5.26
C ALA A 27 25.38 -2.83 4.15
N GLY A 28 24.22 -2.34 3.68
CA GLY A 28 24.12 -1.35 2.60
C GLY A 28 24.28 -1.91 1.19
N ALA A 29 24.46 -3.23 1.01
CA ALA A 29 24.63 -3.86 -0.30
C ALA A 29 23.32 -4.00 -1.13
N GLY A 30 22.34 -3.13 -0.88
CA GLY A 30 21.04 -3.10 -1.56
C GLY A 30 19.87 -3.52 -0.68
N SER A 31 18.66 -3.39 -1.22
CA SER A 31 17.39 -3.60 -0.51
C SER A 31 16.81 -5.02 -0.70
N ALA A 32 15.56 -5.21 -0.27
CA ALA A 32 14.80 -6.45 -0.43
C ALA A 32 14.67 -6.86 -1.91
N THR A 33 15.20 -8.03 -2.25
CA THR A 33 15.17 -8.58 -3.63
C THR A 33 14.23 -9.76 -3.73
N LEU A 34 14.52 -10.87 -3.03
CA LEU A 34 13.72 -12.10 -3.11
C LEU A 34 12.28 -11.92 -2.62
N SER A 35 12.10 -11.22 -1.49
CA SER A 35 10.77 -10.93 -0.95
C SER A 35 9.97 -9.99 -1.86
N MET A 36 10.62 -9.02 -2.49
CA MET A 36 9.96 -8.15 -3.48
C MET A 36 9.58 -8.94 -4.75
N ALA A 37 10.46 -9.82 -5.23
CA ALA A 37 10.14 -10.68 -6.37
C ALA A 37 8.93 -11.58 -6.10
N TYR A 38 8.84 -12.14 -4.88
CA TYR A 38 7.68 -12.89 -4.44
C TYR A 38 6.41 -12.04 -4.35
N ALA A 39 6.49 -10.85 -3.74
CA ALA A 39 5.34 -9.94 -3.64
C ALA A 39 4.82 -9.51 -5.03
N ALA A 40 5.74 -9.22 -5.96
CA ALA A 40 5.39 -8.90 -7.34
C ALA A 40 4.75 -10.09 -8.06
N ALA A 41 5.33 -11.30 -7.92
CA ALA A 41 4.78 -12.52 -8.50
C ALA A 41 3.36 -12.79 -8.02
N ARG A 42 3.10 -12.64 -6.70
CA ARG A 42 1.77 -12.78 -6.11
C ARG A 42 0.77 -11.77 -6.68
N PHE A 43 1.15 -10.49 -6.75
CA PHE A 43 0.24 -9.46 -7.28
C PHE A 43 -0.07 -9.68 -8.78
N VAL A 44 0.92 -10.13 -9.56
CA VAL A 44 0.73 -10.51 -10.97
C VAL A 44 -0.17 -11.73 -11.09
N GLU A 45 0.00 -12.75 -10.25
CA GLU A 45 -0.87 -13.92 -10.22
C GLU A 45 -2.34 -13.53 -9.94
N SER A 46 -2.58 -12.68 -8.93
CA SER A 46 -3.89 -12.11 -8.65
C SER A 46 -4.45 -11.37 -9.88
N SER A 47 -3.63 -10.54 -10.53
CA SER A 47 -4.03 -9.83 -11.76
C SER A 47 -4.41 -10.79 -12.90
N LEU A 48 -3.65 -11.87 -13.10
CA LEU A 48 -3.93 -12.88 -14.12
C LEU A 48 -5.22 -13.64 -13.82
N ARG A 49 -5.46 -14.02 -12.57
CA ARG A 49 -6.72 -14.65 -12.13
C ARG A 49 -7.93 -13.74 -12.41
N ALA A 50 -7.81 -12.46 -12.09
CA ALA A 50 -8.86 -11.49 -12.35
C ALA A 50 -9.14 -11.33 -13.86
N LEU A 51 -8.09 -11.33 -14.68
CA LEU A 51 -8.21 -11.31 -16.15
C LEU A 51 -8.87 -12.57 -16.71
N ASP A 52 -8.60 -13.74 -16.12
CA ASP A 52 -9.24 -15.01 -16.48
C ASP A 52 -10.74 -15.05 -16.08
N GLY A 53 -11.15 -14.14 -15.20
CA GLY A 53 -12.55 -13.96 -14.80
C GLY A 53 -12.89 -14.52 -13.43
N ASP A 54 -11.90 -14.75 -12.58
CA ASP A 54 -12.13 -14.98 -11.16
C ASP A 54 -12.86 -13.77 -10.57
N PRO A 55 -14.09 -13.92 -10.05
CA PRO A 55 -14.90 -12.81 -9.58
C PRO A 55 -14.49 -12.31 -8.18
N ASP A 56 -13.53 -12.97 -7.51
CA ASP A 56 -13.22 -12.73 -6.09
C ASP A 56 -11.71 -12.48 -5.85
N VAL A 57 -11.14 -11.56 -6.63
CA VAL A 57 -9.73 -11.16 -6.50
C VAL A 57 -9.63 -9.78 -5.85
N TYR A 58 -8.98 -9.71 -4.69
CA TYR A 58 -8.70 -8.46 -3.98
C TYR A 58 -7.23 -8.32 -3.65
N GLU A 59 -6.70 -7.13 -3.83
CA GLU A 59 -5.33 -6.76 -3.44
C GLU A 59 -5.31 -5.33 -2.91
N CYS A 60 -4.29 -4.98 -2.12
CA CYS A 60 -4.01 -3.58 -1.83
C CYS A 60 -3.09 -3.02 -2.91
N SER A 61 -3.45 -1.90 -3.52
CA SER A 61 -2.66 -1.28 -4.57
C SER A 61 -2.68 0.23 -4.50
N TYR A 62 -1.56 0.86 -4.87
CA TYR A 62 -1.44 2.31 -5.00
C TYR A 62 -1.90 2.73 -6.38
N ILE A 63 -3.09 3.33 -6.45
CA ILE A 63 -3.77 3.68 -7.70
C ILE A 63 -4.25 5.13 -7.66
N GLN A 64 -4.69 5.63 -8.81
CA GLN A 64 -5.50 6.86 -8.84
C GLN A 64 -6.79 6.62 -8.06
N SER A 65 -7.12 7.51 -7.13
CA SER A 65 -8.19 7.28 -6.16
C SER A 65 -8.80 8.60 -5.70
N GLU A 66 -10.07 8.55 -5.31
CA GLU A 66 -10.83 9.65 -4.71
C GLU A 66 -11.14 9.38 -3.22
N LEU A 67 -10.54 8.34 -2.62
CA LEU A 67 -10.75 8.00 -1.20
C LEU A 67 -10.23 9.07 -0.23
N THR A 68 -9.28 9.89 -0.69
CA THR A 68 -8.72 11.01 0.06
C THR A 68 -8.71 12.23 -0.84
N GLU A 69 -8.34 13.38 -0.30
CA GLU A 69 -8.10 14.60 -1.08
C GLU A 69 -6.88 14.50 -2.02
N LEU A 70 -6.11 13.41 -1.95
CA LEU A 70 -4.93 13.16 -2.76
C LEU A 70 -5.30 12.35 -4.01
N PRO A 71 -4.73 12.65 -5.19
CA PRO A 71 -5.13 12.02 -6.45
C PRO A 71 -4.68 10.56 -6.57
N PHE A 72 -3.78 10.09 -5.69
CA PHE A 72 -3.32 8.71 -5.63
C PHE A 72 -3.29 8.25 -4.18
N PHE A 73 -3.76 7.03 -3.91
CA PHE A 73 -3.75 6.45 -2.57
C PHE A 73 -3.75 4.92 -2.62
N ALA A 74 -3.12 4.27 -1.63
CA ALA A 74 -3.09 2.82 -1.54
C ALA A 74 -4.29 2.33 -0.72
N SER A 75 -5.12 1.47 -1.31
CA SER A 75 -6.28 0.89 -0.64
C SER A 75 -6.58 -0.50 -1.18
N ARG A 76 -7.47 -1.23 -0.50
CA ARG A 76 -7.95 -2.50 -1.04
C ARG A 76 -8.82 -2.25 -2.26
N ILE A 77 -8.55 -3.00 -3.31
CA ILE A 77 -9.26 -2.95 -4.57
C ILE A 77 -9.74 -4.35 -4.95
N LYS A 78 -10.87 -4.40 -5.65
CA LYS A 78 -11.32 -5.57 -6.40
C LYS A 78 -10.78 -5.49 -7.82
N LEU A 79 -10.08 -6.54 -8.24
CA LEU A 79 -9.61 -6.70 -9.61
C LEU A 79 -10.63 -7.53 -10.41
N GLY A 80 -10.74 -7.23 -11.69
CA GLY A 80 -11.48 -8.04 -12.65
C GLY A 80 -10.90 -7.92 -14.06
N LYS A 81 -11.71 -8.26 -15.07
CA LYS A 81 -11.23 -8.44 -16.45
C LYS A 81 -10.67 -7.18 -17.11
N GLN A 82 -11.00 -6.01 -16.57
CA GLN A 82 -10.60 -4.70 -17.10
C GLN A 82 -9.73 -3.92 -16.11
N GLY A 83 -9.07 -4.62 -15.18
CA GLY A 83 -8.25 -4.00 -14.14
C GLY A 83 -9.04 -3.76 -12.86
N VAL A 84 -8.96 -2.54 -12.30
CA VAL A 84 -9.66 -2.19 -11.06
C VAL A 84 -11.16 -2.04 -11.32
N GLU A 85 -11.97 -2.88 -10.70
CA GLU A 85 -13.43 -2.81 -10.80
C GLU A 85 -14.06 -2.00 -9.67
N VAL A 86 -13.54 -2.17 -8.44
CA VAL A 86 -14.08 -1.53 -7.25
C VAL A 86 -12.95 -1.11 -6.32
N VAL A 87 -13.07 0.09 -5.78
CA VAL A 87 -12.23 0.56 -4.66
C VAL A 87 -13.02 0.35 -3.36
N ILE A 88 -12.44 -0.35 -2.39
CA ILE A 88 -13.13 -0.73 -1.15
C ILE A 88 -12.98 0.40 -0.13
N ALA A 89 -13.86 1.40 -0.22
CA ALA A 89 -13.84 2.58 0.65
C ALA A 89 -14.12 2.26 2.14
N SER A 90 -14.88 1.19 2.40
CA SER A 90 -15.27 0.78 3.75
C SER A 90 -14.08 0.42 4.65
N ASP A 91 -12.91 0.11 4.08
CA ASP A 91 -11.69 -0.18 4.86
C ASP A 91 -11.13 1.08 5.56
N LEU A 92 -11.56 2.29 5.15
CA LEU A 92 -11.24 3.54 5.85
C LEU A 92 -12.32 3.97 6.84
N GLU A 93 -13.42 3.22 6.94
CA GLU A 93 -14.46 3.44 7.93
C GLU A 93 -14.12 2.69 9.22
N GLY A 94 -14.32 3.33 10.37
CA GLY A 94 -14.10 2.67 11.67
C GLY A 94 -12.64 2.49 12.07
N LEU A 95 -11.71 3.23 11.45
CA LEU A 95 -10.31 3.31 11.88
C LEU A 95 -10.21 3.64 13.37
N THR A 96 -9.29 2.98 14.06
CA THR A 96 -8.94 3.32 15.45
C THR A 96 -8.33 4.71 15.53
N GLU A 97 -8.32 5.32 16.72
CA GLU A 97 -7.70 6.63 16.94
C GLU A 97 -6.23 6.65 16.48
N TYR A 98 -5.51 5.55 16.72
CA TYR A 98 -4.11 5.37 16.29
C TYR A 98 -3.98 5.39 14.76
N GLU A 99 -4.83 4.65 14.05
CA GLU A 99 -4.82 4.58 12.59
C GLU A 99 -5.25 5.89 11.95
N GLN A 100 -6.27 6.57 12.49
CA GLN A 100 -6.69 7.90 12.03
C GLN A 100 -5.56 8.91 12.15
N LYS A 101 -4.89 8.95 13.30
CA LYS A 101 -3.74 9.84 13.51
C LYS A 101 -2.60 9.54 12.53
N SER A 102 -2.32 8.26 12.30
CA SER A 102 -1.30 7.82 11.34
C SER A 102 -1.67 8.21 9.90
N LEU A 103 -2.93 8.08 9.51
CA LEU A 103 -3.44 8.48 8.19
C LEU A 103 -3.30 9.99 7.97
N GLU A 104 -3.70 10.80 8.96
CA GLU A 104 -3.55 12.26 8.87
C GLU A 104 -2.09 12.70 8.82
N ALA A 105 -1.20 12.01 9.54
CA ALA A 105 0.24 12.28 9.48
C ALA A 105 0.88 11.90 8.13
N LEU A 106 0.36 10.87 7.45
CA LEU A 106 0.85 10.40 6.15
C LEU A 106 0.52 11.37 5.00
N LYS A 107 -0.66 11.99 5.03
CA LYS A 107 -1.18 12.79 3.91
C LYS A 107 -0.23 13.89 3.41
N PRO A 108 0.41 14.73 4.27
CA PRO A 108 1.35 15.75 3.81
C PRO A 108 2.57 15.19 3.08
N GLU A 109 3.13 14.08 3.58
CA GLU A 109 4.30 13.43 2.96
C GLU A 109 3.94 12.79 1.62
N LEU A 110 2.79 12.11 1.57
CA LEU A 110 2.29 11.50 0.35
C LEU A 110 1.99 12.55 -0.72
N LYS A 111 1.37 13.68 -0.32
CA LYS A 111 1.12 14.81 -1.22
C LYS A 111 2.41 15.34 -1.85
N ALA A 112 3.44 15.59 -1.04
CA ALA A 112 4.74 16.07 -1.53
C ALA A 112 5.39 15.06 -2.51
N SER A 113 5.27 13.77 -2.23
CA SER A 113 5.77 12.70 -3.10
C SER A 113 5.04 12.63 -4.45
N ILE A 114 3.71 12.76 -4.43
CA ILE A 114 2.87 12.82 -5.64
C ILE A 114 3.25 14.03 -6.50
N GLU A 115 3.30 15.22 -5.89
CA GLU A 115 3.61 16.47 -6.59
C GLU A 115 5.00 16.40 -7.23
N LYS A 116 5.99 15.82 -6.54
CA LYS A 116 7.34 15.59 -7.08
C LYS A 116 7.31 14.70 -8.32
N GLY A 117 6.51 13.63 -8.31
CA GLY A 117 6.35 12.73 -9.45
C GLY A 117 5.72 13.43 -10.66
N ILE A 118 4.61 14.16 -10.45
CA ILE A 118 3.92 14.91 -11.50
C ILE A 118 4.82 16.00 -12.08
N ALA A 119 5.50 16.76 -11.21
CA ALA A 119 6.41 17.82 -11.62
C ALA A 119 7.61 17.27 -12.43
N PHE A 120 8.07 16.07 -12.13
CA PHE A 120 9.11 15.41 -12.92
C PHE A 120 8.64 15.04 -14.32
N ALA A 121 7.42 14.50 -14.45
CA ALA A 121 6.86 14.10 -15.75
C ALA A 121 6.49 15.28 -16.67
N ASN A 122 6.15 16.44 -16.08
CA ASN A 122 5.78 17.66 -16.81
C ASN A 122 6.97 18.58 -17.15
N LYS A 123 8.21 18.13 -16.91
CA LYS A 123 9.41 18.81 -17.38
C LYS A 123 9.71 18.44 -18.82
#